data_AF-A0A831URC3-F1
#
_entry.id   AF-A0A831URC3-F1
#
_cell.length_a   1.000
_cell.length_b   1.000
_cell.length_c   1.000
_cell.angle_alpha   90.00
_cell.angle_beta   90.00
_cell.angle_gamma   90.00
#
_symmetry.space_group_name_H-M   'P 1'
#
loop_
_entity.id
_entity.type
_entity.pdbx_description
1 polymer ?
#
loop_
_entity_poly.entity_id
_entity_poly.type
_entity_poly.pdbx_seq_one_letter_code
_entity_poly.pdbx_strand_id
1 'polypeptide(L)'
;MRRVWIGVLGLLWVSLWGQITVPEAVDMGDVGERANPIAQTLVDALRTATGADMAMLGAAFFDETYKLPQGAVAPQELLKALVYPDDEVVVLELRGEQILQALERSLELYPQKNNAFLQLAGAEVRFDPKAPVGKRVVSVSIMGGKLEPSRTYRVATTAPLARGALGYFRIWSKDQIVNATGRSIAETLKEPLSRTRYLVTTPAWVAQ
;
A
#
# COMPACT_ATOMS: atom_id res chain seq x y z
N MET A 1 11.04 -63.60 -18.21
CA MET A 1 11.48 -62.26 -18.64
C MET A 1 10.37 -61.25 -18.36
N ARG A 2 10.54 -60.37 -17.36
CA ARG A 2 9.64 -59.23 -17.13
C ARG A 2 10.50 -57.98 -16.95
N ARG A 3 10.47 -57.10 -17.95
CA ARG A 3 11.13 -55.78 -17.90
C ARG A 3 10.28 -54.87 -17.04
N VAL A 4 10.83 -54.41 -15.92
CA VAL A 4 10.27 -53.33 -15.11
C VAL A 4 10.69 -52.02 -15.77
N TRP A 5 9.71 -51.24 -16.21
CA TRP A 5 9.89 -49.86 -16.63
C TRP A 5 9.95 -48.98 -15.39
N ILE A 6 11.10 -48.37 -15.11
CA ILE A 6 11.20 -47.31 -14.11
C ILE A 6 10.91 -46.00 -14.84
N GLY A 7 9.67 -45.52 -14.71
CA GLY A 7 9.31 -44.16 -15.13
C GLY A 7 10.03 -43.16 -14.24
N VAL A 8 10.92 -42.37 -14.83
CA VAL A 8 11.53 -41.22 -14.16
C VAL A 8 10.46 -40.13 -14.08
N LEU A 9 9.76 -40.06 -12.95
CA LEU A 9 8.98 -38.89 -12.57
C LEU A 9 9.98 -37.77 -12.24
N GLY A 10 10.25 -36.92 -13.23
CA GLY A 10 10.96 -35.67 -13.03
C GLY A 10 10.13 -34.74 -12.15
N LEU A 11 10.37 -34.78 -10.84
CA LEU A 11 9.92 -33.74 -9.92
C LEU A 11 10.66 -32.44 -10.29
N LEU A 12 9.96 -31.54 -10.99
CA LEU A 12 10.38 -30.16 -11.15
C LEU A 12 10.48 -29.53 -9.76
N TRP A 13 11.69 -29.47 -9.22
CA TRP A 13 12.02 -28.64 -8.06
C TRP A 13 11.96 -27.18 -8.50
N VAL A 14 10.76 -26.59 -8.51
CA VAL A 14 10.64 -25.14 -8.63
C VAL A 14 11.14 -24.56 -7.31
N SER A 15 12.33 -23.95 -7.35
CA SER A 15 12.86 -23.19 -6.23
C SER A 15 11.92 -22.02 -5.94
N LEU A 16 11.20 -22.09 -4.82
CA LEU A 16 10.36 -20.99 -4.32
C LEU A 16 11.18 -19.91 -3.57
N TRP A 17 12.51 -20.04 -3.55
CA TRP A 17 13.37 -19.08 -2.87
C TRP A 17 13.27 -17.71 -3.55
N GLY A 18 12.77 -16.72 -2.80
CA GLY A 18 12.64 -15.34 -3.27
C GLY A 18 11.36 -15.05 -4.06
N GLN A 19 10.39 -15.95 -4.09
CA GLN A 19 9.07 -15.71 -4.69
C GLN A 19 8.04 -15.26 -3.64
N ILE A 20 7.05 -14.50 -4.09
CA ILE A 20 5.84 -14.19 -3.35
C ILE A 20 4.80 -15.27 -3.68
N THR A 21 4.22 -15.87 -2.64
CA THR A 21 3.15 -16.86 -2.80
C THR A 21 1.80 -16.15 -2.79
N VAL A 22 1.06 -16.29 -3.88
CA VAL A 22 -0.26 -15.70 -4.09
C VAL A 22 -1.30 -16.81 -4.07
N PRO A 23 -2.07 -16.98 -2.97
CA PRO A 23 -2.96 -18.14 -2.80
C PRO A 23 -4.18 -18.11 -3.74
N GLU A 24 -4.60 -16.91 -4.15
CA GLU A 24 -5.70 -16.66 -5.09
C GLU A 24 -5.34 -15.42 -5.92
N ALA A 25 -5.82 -15.37 -7.18
CA ALA A 25 -5.58 -14.21 -8.02
C ALA A 25 -6.17 -12.93 -7.40
N VAL A 26 -5.46 -11.82 -7.54
CA VAL A 26 -5.87 -10.52 -6.97
C VAL A 26 -5.97 -9.50 -8.10
N ASP A 27 -7.11 -8.84 -8.23
CA ASP A 27 -7.29 -7.70 -9.12
C ASP A 27 -7.19 -6.38 -8.36
N MET A 28 -6.95 -5.28 -9.09
CA MET A 28 -6.82 -3.93 -8.55
C MET A 28 -8.04 -3.04 -8.84
N GLY A 29 -9.15 -3.60 -9.33
CA GLY A 29 -10.31 -2.80 -9.77
C GLY A 29 -10.90 -1.93 -8.66
N ASP A 30 -10.77 -2.40 -7.42
CA ASP A 30 -11.29 -1.81 -6.19
C ASP A 30 -10.27 -1.00 -5.37
N VAL A 31 -9.07 -0.74 -5.92
CA VAL A 31 -7.99 -0.04 -5.20
C VAL A 31 -8.39 1.38 -4.74
N GLY A 32 -9.45 1.94 -5.33
CA GLY A 32 -10.05 3.22 -4.94
C GLY A 32 -11.23 3.13 -3.96
N GLU A 33 -11.57 1.94 -3.46
CA GLU A 33 -12.79 1.70 -2.66
C GLU A 33 -12.47 1.03 -1.32
N ARG A 34 -11.48 0.12 -1.30
CA ARG A 34 -11.09 -0.66 -0.12
C ARG A 34 -9.59 -0.96 -0.12
N ALA A 35 -9.10 -1.49 0.99
CA ALA A 35 -7.73 -1.99 1.08
C ALA A 35 -7.50 -3.10 0.05
N ASN A 36 -6.46 -2.95 -0.79
CA ASN A 36 -6.12 -3.91 -1.83
C ASN A 36 -4.79 -4.63 -1.48
N PRO A 37 -4.71 -5.98 -1.51
CA PRO A 37 -3.51 -6.70 -1.07
C PRO A 37 -2.23 -6.34 -1.83
N ILE A 38 -2.30 -6.09 -3.14
CA ILE A 38 -1.14 -5.69 -3.95
C ILE A 38 -0.66 -4.31 -3.50
N ALA A 39 -1.57 -3.35 -3.46
CA ALA A 39 -1.25 -1.98 -3.08
C ALA A 39 -0.75 -1.87 -1.63
N GLN A 40 -1.38 -2.55 -0.68
CA GLN A 40 -0.93 -2.59 0.71
C GLN A 40 0.48 -3.19 0.85
N THR A 41 0.82 -4.21 0.05
CA THR A 41 2.16 -4.79 0.05
C THR A 41 3.21 -3.78 -0.45
N LEU A 42 2.90 -3.01 -1.50
CA LEU A 42 3.78 -1.96 -2.01
C LEU A 42 3.94 -0.81 -1.02
N VAL A 43 2.85 -0.40 -0.36
CA VAL A 43 2.88 0.66 0.66
C VAL A 43 3.60 0.19 1.94
N ASP A 44 3.49 -1.08 2.32
CA ASP A 44 4.25 -1.62 3.45
C ASP A 44 5.75 -1.74 3.13
N ALA A 45 6.10 -2.13 1.91
CA ALA A 45 7.47 -2.08 1.42
C ALA A 45 8.01 -0.64 1.46
N LEU A 46 7.20 0.36 1.10
CA LEU A 46 7.55 1.78 1.19
C LEU A 46 7.82 2.22 2.64
N ARG A 47 6.93 1.86 3.56
CA ARG A 47 7.10 2.09 5.01
C ARG A 47 8.39 1.46 5.53
N THR A 48 8.63 0.21 5.14
CA THR A 48 9.82 -0.56 5.55
C THR A 48 11.11 0.08 5.03
N ALA A 49 11.16 0.48 3.75
CA ALA A 49 12.34 1.09 3.15
C ALA A 49 12.72 2.45 3.77
N THR A 50 11.73 3.20 4.23
CA THR A 50 11.90 4.56 4.77
C THR A 50 12.04 4.59 6.29
N GLY A 51 11.60 3.53 6.99
CA GLY A 51 11.52 3.51 8.45
C GLY A 51 10.51 4.52 9.01
N ALA A 52 9.52 4.91 8.22
CA ALA A 52 8.45 5.82 8.64
C ALA A 52 7.44 5.09 9.56
N ASP A 53 6.70 5.86 10.37
CA ASP A 53 5.67 5.31 11.26
C ASP A 53 4.52 4.69 10.45
N MET A 54 4.16 5.33 9.34
CA MET A 54 3.20 4.83 8.37
C MET A 54 3.62 5.22 6.95
N ALA A 55 2.99 4.59 5.96
CA ALA A 55 3.11 5.00 4.57
C ALA A 55 1.74 5.07 3.90
N MET A 56 1.64 5.88 2.85
CA MET A 56 0.40 6.04 2.09
C MET A 56 0.64 6.36 0.62
N LEU A 57 -0.24 5.85 -0.25
CA LEU A 57 -0.34 6.23 -1.66
C LEU A 57 -1.81 6.29 -2.08
N GLY A 58 -2.14 7.27 -2.93
CA GLY A 58 -3.48 7.37 -3.51
C GLY A 58 -3.74 6.30 -4.55
N ALA A 59 -5.00 5.89 -4.71
CA ALA A 59 -5.44 4.90 -5.69
C ALA A 59 -5.00 5.25 -7.13
N ALA A 60 -4.96 6.54 -7.50
CA ALA A 60 -4.50 7.00 -8.82
C ALA A 60 -3.02 6.70 -9.12
N PHE A 61 -2.21 6.31 -8.13
CA PHE A 61 -0.82 5.89 -8.33
C PHE A 61 -0.70 4.39 -8.67
N PHE A 62 -1.82 3.66 -8.68
CA PHE A 62 -1.91 2.26 -9.05
C PHE A 62 -2.69 2.05 -10.34
N ASP A 63 -2.27 1.07 -11.14
CA ASP A 63 -3.00 0.62 -12.32
C ASP A 63 -4.15 -0.29 -11.88
N GLU A 64 -5.36 0.26 -11.86
CA GLU A 64 -6.58 -0.47 -11.50
C GLU A 64 -6.93 -1.64 -12.44
N THR A 65 -6.33 -1.69 -13.63
CA THR A 65 -6.54 -2.79 -14.59
C THR A 65 -5.60 -3.96 -14.33
N TYR A 66 -4.57 -3.75 -13.50
CA TYR A 66 -3.59 -4.77 -13.17
C TYR A 66 -4.21 -5.94 -12.42
N LYS A 67 -3.74 -7.15 -12.77
CA LYS A 67 -4.16 -8.40 -12.15
C LYS A 67 -2.94 -9.23 -11.85
N LEU A 68 -2.86 -9.74 -10.63
CA LEU A 68 -1.83 -10.66 -10.21
C LEU A 68 -2.38 -12.09 -10.21
N PRO A 69 -1.80 -13.01 -10.99
CA PRO A 69 -2.27 -14.38 -11.03
C PRO A 69 -1.97 -15.11 -9.71
N GLN A 70 -2.75 -16.16 -9.44
CA GLN A 70 -2.43 -17.14 -8.40
C GLN A 70 -1.09 -17.84 -8.70
N GLY A 71 -0.32 -18.13 -7.65
CA GLY A 71 0.90 -18.93 -7.74
C GLY A 71 2.13 -18.24 -7.16
N ALA A 72 3.31 -18.72 -7.58
CA ALA A 72 4.59 -18.12 -7.23
C ALA A 72 4.92 -16.97 -8.19
N VAL A 73 5.15 -15.80 -7.64
CA VAL A 73 5.36 -14.56 -8.40
C VAL A 73 6.67 -13.90 -7.98
N ALA A 74 7.45 -13.41 -8.95
CA ALA A 74 8.64 -12.63 -8.67
C ALA A 74 8.27 -11.31 -7.95
N PRO A 75 8.98 -10.87 -6.91
CA PRO A 75 8.63 -9.66 -6.18
C PRO A 75 8.55 -8.40 -7.05
N GLN A 76 9.36 -8.32 -8.10
CA GLN A 76 9.36 -7.20 -9.05
C GLN A 76 8.08 -7.13 -9.90
N GLU A 77 7.32 -8.22 -9.99
CA GLU A 77 6.04 -8.25 -10.71
C GLU A 77 5.03 -7.28 -10.08
N LEU A 78 5.04 -7.13 -8.74
CA LEU A 78 4.20 -6.17 -8.04
C LEU A 78 4.48 -4.73 -8.46
N LEU A 79 5.69 -4.39 -8.90
CA LEU A 79 6.02 -3.02 -9.34
C LEU A 79 5.26 -2.61 -10.59
N LYS A 80 4.75 -3.57 -11.38
CA LYS A 80 3.92 -3.28 -12.56
C LYS A 80 2.55 -2.71 -12.21
N ALA A 81 2.14 -2.82 -10.94
CA ALA A 81 0.95 -2.17 -10.44
C ALA A 81 1.10 -0.65 -10.29
N LEU A 82 2.31 -0.08 -10.37
CA LEU A 82 2.54 1.35 -10.21
C LEU A 82 2.38 2.08 -11.56
N VAL A 83 1.60 3.17 -11.57
CA VAL A 83 1.46 4.04 -12.75
C VAL A 83 2.70 4.93 -12.95
N TYR A 84 3.31 5.36 -11.85
CA TYR A 84 4.43 6.30 -11.83
C TYR A 84 5.63 5.70 -11.07
N PRO A 85 6.33 4.69 -11.64
CA PRO A 85 7.43 4.00 -10.96
C PRO A 85 8.64 4.89 -10.67
N ASP A 86 8.79 6.00 -11.40
CA ASP A 86 9.92 6.94 -11.30
C ASP A 86 9.70 8.06 -10.28
N ASP A 87 8.52 8.13 -9.66
CA ASP A 87 8.23 9.16 -8.64
C ASP A 87 9.17 9.03 -7.44
N GLU A 88 9.76 10.14 -7.03
CA GLU A 88 10.65 10.21 -5.87
C GLU A 88 9.90 9.85 -4.58
N VAL A 89 10.53 9.02 -3.73
CA VAL A 89 10.04 8.74 -2.37
C VAL A 89 10.48 9.84 -1.41
N VAL A 90 9.53 10.32 -0.61
CA VAL A 90 9.73 11.36 0.42
C VAL A 90 9.04 10.97 1.73
N VAL A 91 9.42 11.64 2.82
CA VAL A 91 8.78 11.49 4.13
C VAL A 91 8.28 12.85 4.62
N LEU A 92 7.00 12.90 4.98
CA LEU A 92 6.35 14.04 5.62
C LEU A 92 6.37 13.89 7.14
N GLU A 93 6.40 15.01 7.86
CA GLU A 93 5.98 15.08 9.26
C GLU A 93 4.58 15.68 9.37
N LEU A 94 3.60 14.84 9.69
CA LEU A 94 2.19 15.23 9.78
C LEU A 94 1.69 15.10 11.21
N ARG A 95 0.88 16.08 11.65
CA ARG A 95 0.13 15.95 12.91
C ARG A 95 -0.97 14.90 12.76
N GLY A 96 -1.34 14.24 13.85
CA GLY A 96 -2.46 13.28 13.86
C GLY A 96 -3.77 13.88 13.34
N GLU A 97 -4.03 15.16 13.61
CA GLU A 97 -5.19 15.87 13.06
C GLU A 97 -5.19 15.96 11.51
N GLN A 98 -4.01 16.12 10.90
CA GLN A 98 -3.86 16.15 9.44
C GLN A 98 -4.05 14.75 8.85
N ILE A 99 -3.54 13.72 9.53
CA ILE A 99 -3.77 12.32 9.14
C ILE A 99 -5.27 12.00 9.18
N LEU A 100 -5.97 12.39 10.24
CA LEU A 100 -7.42 12.17 10.34
C LEU A 100 -8.18 12.85 9.18
N GLN A 101 -7.86 14.11 8.87
CA GLN A 101 -8.46 14.82 7.73
C GLN A 101 -8.17 14.13 6.40
N ALA A 102 -6.96 13.59 6.23
CA ALA A 102 -6.57 12.86 5.03
C ALA A 102 -7.36 11.56 4.85
N LEU A 103 -7.62 10.85 5.96
CA LEU A 103 -8.43 9.64 5.95
C LEU A 103 -9.91 9.93 5.66
N GLU A 104 -10.45 11.03 6.18
CA GLU A 104 -11.80 11.49 5.80
C GLU A 104 -11.89 11.87 4.32
N ARG A 105 -10.84 12.53 3.79
CA ARG A 105 -10.72 12.84 2.36
C ARG A 105 -10.64 11.57 1.51
N SER A 106 -9.90 10.56 1.95
CA SER A 106 -9.82 9.25 1.31
C SER A 106 -11.22 8.63 1.16
N LEU A 107 -12.06 8.77 2.19
CA LEU A 107 -13.42 8.26 2.21
C LEU A 107 -14.45 9.19 1.55
N GLU A 108 -14.11 10.34 1.00
CA GLU A 108 -15.07 11.38 0.54
C GLU A 108 -16.19 10.84 -0.37
N LEU A 109 -15.84 10.00 -1.35
CA LEU A 109 -16.80 9.45 -2.33
C LEU A 109 -17.38 8.09 -1.94
N TYR A 110 -16.95 7.48 -0.82
CA TYR A 110 -17.38 6.14 -0.43
C TYR A 110 -18.92 6.01 -0.40
N PRO A 111 -19.51 4.92 -0.94
CA PRO A 111 -18.85 3.71 -1.44
C PRO A 111 -18.41 3.79 -2.92
N GLN A 112 -18.52 4.94 -3.57
CA GLN A 112 -18.01 5.10 -4.94
C GLN A 112 -16.48 5.15 -4.92
N LYS A 113 -15.88 4.69 -6.01
CA LYS A 113 -14.44 4.74 -6.25
C LYS A 113 -13.92 6.16 -6.15
N ASN A 114 -12.81 6.31 -5.43
CA ASN A 114 -12.10 7.57 -5.27
C ASN A 114 -10.64 7.41 -5.67
N ASN A 115 -10.18 8.15 -6.69
CA ASN A 115 -8.77 8.17 -7.06
C ASN A 115 -7.86 8.70 -5.93
N ALA A 116 -8.41 9.49 -5.00
CA ALA A 116 -7.73 9.97 -3.82
C ALA A 116 -7.76 8.99 -2.63
N PHE A 117 -8.43 7.83 -2.74
CA PHE A 117 -8.45 6.83 -1.68
C PHE A 117 -7.03 6.37 -1.35
N LEU A 118 -6.66 6.37 -0.06
CA LEU A 118 -5.32 6.03 0.38
C LEU A 118 -5.21 4.53 0.66
N GLN A 119 -4.26 3.88 -0.01
CA GLN A 119 -3.73 2.60 0.43
C GLN A 119 -2.70 2.88 1.51
N LEU A 120 -2.76 2.13 2.63
CA LEU A 120 -2.04 2.45 3.86
C LEU A 120 -1.19 1.27 4.32
N ALA A 121 -0.11 1.57 5.04
CA ALA A 121 0.64 0.61 5.83
C ALA A 121 1.08 1.22 7.16
N GLY A 122 1.23 0.39 8.19
CA GLY A 122 1.54 0.84 9.56
C GLY A 122 0.36 1.48 10.30
N ALA A 123 -0.83 1.44 9.69
CA ALA A 123 -2.06 1.98 10.26
C ALA A 123 -3.25 1.01 10.08
N GLU A 124 -4.18 1.04 11.03
CA GLU A 124 -5.52 0.45 10.91
C GLU A 124 -6.54 1.56 11.13
N VAL A 125 -7.50 1.67 10.22
CA VAL A 125 -8.55 2.68 10.21
C VAL A 125 -9.89 1.97 10.25
N ARG A 126 -10.68 2.25 11.28
CA ARG A 126 -12.06 1.81 11.39
C ARG A 126 -12.98 2.95 11.01
N PHE A 127 -13.99 2.68 10.19
CA PHE A 127 -14.90 3.71 9.69
C PHE A 127 -16.35 3.22 9.61
N ASP A 128 -17.29 4.15 9.76
CA ASP A 128 -18.72 3.93 9.60
C ASP A 128 -19.14 4.36 8.17
N PRO A 129 -19.54 3.42 7.29
CA PRO A 129 -19.94 3.74 5.93
C PRO A 129 -21.26 4.52 5.84
N LYS A 130 -22.08 4.52 6.91
CA LYS A 130 -23.38 5.21 6.99
C LYS A 130 -23.25 6.63 7.54
N ALA A 131 -22.10 6.97 8.13
CA ALA A 131 -21.88 8.31 8.64
C ALA A 131 -21.75 9.34 7.50
N PRO A 132 -22.12 10.61 7.76
CA PRO A 132 -21.97 11.69 6.79
C PRO A 132 -20.52 11.86 6.34
N VAL A 133 -20.31 12.35 5.11
CA VAL A 133 -18.98 12.69 4.57
C VAL A 133 -18.24 13.61 5.56
N GLY A 134 -16.97 13.31 5.83
CA GLY A 134 -16.13 14.05 6.78
C GLY A 134 -16.32 13.63 8.24
N LYS A 135 -17.16 12.62 8.52
CA LYS A 135 -17.38 12.04 9.85
C LYS A 135 -17.40 10.51 9.82
N ARG A 136 -16.73 9.90 8.85
CA ARG A 136 -16.75 8.45 8.64
C ARG A 136 -15.72 7.73 9.49
N VAL A 137 -14.58 8.34 9.80
CA VAL A 137 -13.51 7.70 10.57
C VAL A 137 -13.91 7.59 12.05
N VAL A 138 -14.01 6.36 12.55
CA VAL A 138 -14.37 6.04 13.93
C VAL A 138 -13.12 5.95 14.81
N SER A 139 -12.08 5.27 14.33
CA SER A 139 -10.82 5.16 15.06
C SER A 139 -9.66 4.89 14.13
N VAL A 140 -8.49 5.39 14.51
CA VAL A 140 -7.23 5.14 13.81
C VAL A 140 -6.21 4.62 14.82
N SER A 141 -5.48 3.59 14.44
CA SER A 141 -4.27 3.16 15.13
C SER A 141 -3.08 3.26 14.19
N ILE A 142 -1.93 3.70 14.72
CA ILE A 142 -0.65 3.77 14.02
C ILE A 142 0.38 3.08 14.91
N MET A 143 1.16 2.16 14.34
CA MET A 143 2.17 1.39 15.08
C MET A 143 1.59 0.68 16.33
N GLY A 144 0.33 0.24 16.26
CA GLY A 144 -0.37 -0.45 17.36
C GLY A 144 -0.90 0.46 18.47
N GLY A 145 -0.63 1.78 18.41
CA GLY A 145 -1.17 2.77 19.34
C GLY A 145 -2.32 3.57 18.73
N LYS A 146 -3.23 4.10 19.55
CA LYS A 146 -4.29 5.00 19.08
C LYS A 146 -3.67 6.28 18.49
N LEU A 147 -4.24 6.78 17.39
CA LEU A 147 -3.85 8.07 16.83
C LEU A 147 -4.09 9.21 17.84
N GLU A 148 -3.07 10.03 18.04
CA GLU A 148 -3.09 11.20 18.91
C GLU A 148 -3.08 12.47 18.04
N PRO A 149 -4.11 13.34 18.10
CA PRO A 149 -4.24 14.48 17.19
C PRO A 149 -3.06 15.45 17.20
N SER A 150 -2.47 15.68 18.37
CA SER A 150 -1.36 16.63 18.57
C SER A 150 0.03 16.03 18.31
N ARG A 151 0.14 14.70 18.20
CA ARG A 151 1.41 14.03 17.95
C ARG A 151 1.78 14.15 16.48
N THR A 152 3.08 14.32 16.21
CA THR A 152 3.65 14.25 14.87
C THR A 152 4.05 12.82 14.52
N TYR A 153 3.75 12.42 13.29
CA TYR A 153 4.08 11.12 12.73
C TYR A 153 4.87 11.30 11.44
N ARG A 154 5.82 10.40 11.20
CA ARG A 154 6.57 10.32 9.95
C ARG A 154 5.77 9.48 8.96
N VAL A 155 5.42 10.07 7.82
CA VAL A 155 4.57 9.45 6.80
C VAL A 155 5.31 9.37 5.47
N ALA A 156 5.61 8.17 5.01
CA ALA A 156 6.25 7.95 3.72
C ALA A 156 5.26 7.93 2.56
N THR A 157 5.62 8.60 1.46
CA THR A 157 4.80 8.66 0.24
C THR A 157 5.67 9.08 -0.97
N THR A 158 5.05 9.38 -2.12
CA THR A 158 5.73 9.94 -3.29
C THR A 158 5.66 11.47 -3.33
N ALA A 159 6.63 12.09 -3.98
CA ALA A 159 6.75 13.54 -4.08
C ALA A 159 5.49 14.24 -4.63
N PRO A 160 4.77 13.73 -5.65
CA PRO A 160 3.54 14.37 -6.10
C PRO A 160 2.44 14.40 -5.02
N LEU A 161 2.23 13.29 -4.30
CA LEU A 161 1.25 13.25 -3.21
C LEU A 161 1.67 14.16 -2.05
N ALA A 162 2.95 14.15 -1.68
CA ALA A 162 3.49 15.03 -0.65
C ALA A 162 3.38 16.51 -0.99
N ARG A 163 3.47 16.86 -2.28
CA ARG A 163 3.23 18.23 -2.78
C ARG A 163 1.75 18.55 -2.98
N GLY A 164 0.86 17.65 -2.57
CA GLY A 164 -0.57 17.89 -2.43
C GLY A 164 -1.42 17.46 -3.62
N ALA A 165 -0.91 16.59 -4.51
CA ALA A 165 -1.73 15.97 -5.56
C ALA A 165 -3.00 15.33 -4.98
N LEU A 166 -4.00 15.07 -5.83
CA LEU A 166 -5.29 14.48 -5.44
C LEU A 166 -6.06 15.30 -4.37
N GLY A 167 -5.79 16.61 -4.27
CA GLY A 167 -6.47 17.53 -3.37
C GLY A 167 -5.93 17.56 -1.93
N TYR A 168 -4.87 16.81 -1.64
CA TYR A 168 -4.25 16.81 -0.31
C TYR A 168 -3.50 18.11 0.04
N PHE A 169 -3.30 19.01 -0.95
CA PHE A 169 -2.81 20.38 -0.71
C PHE A 169 -3.69 21.20 0.25
N ARG A 170 -4.94 20.76 0.50
CA ARG A 170 -5.85 21.39 1.48
C ARG A 170 -5.54 20.99 2.93
N ILE A 171 -4.70 19.98 3.14
CA ILE A 171 -4.47 19.32 4.44
C ILE A 171 -3.04 19.51 4.91
N TRP A 172 -2.05 19.51 4.00
CA TRP A 172 -0.64 19.73 4.31
C TRP A 172 0.06 20.58 3.24
N SER A 173 1.26 21.06 3.58
CA SER A 173 2.16 21.77 2.66
C SER A 173 3.40 20.93 2.32
N LYS A 174 4.03 21.22 1.17
CA LYS A 174 5.34 20.69 0.80
C LYS A 174 6.43 21.00 1.83
N ASP A 175 6.27 22.05 2.63
CA ASP A 175 7.25 22.46 3.64
C ASP A 175 7.32 21.47 4.82
N GLN A 176 6.37 20.53 4.90
CA GLN A 176 6.37 19.43 5.86
C GLN A 176 7.17 18.21 5.36
N ILE A 177 7.79 18.26 4.18
CA ILE A 177 8.70 17.23 3.69
C ILE A 177 10.02 17.37 4.47
N VAL A 178 10.30 16.40 5.33
CA VAL A 178 11.52 16.39 6.18
C VAL A 178 12.64 15.52 5.61
N ASN A 179 12.32 14.66 4.65
CA ASN A 179 13.30 13.83 3.97
C ASN A 179 12.89 13.57 2.52
N ALA A 180 13.80 13.83 1.59
CA ALA A 180 13.67 13.46 0.18
C ALA A 180 14.75 12.43 -0.13
N THR A 181 14.35 11.22 -0.54
CA THR A 181 15.29 10.10 -0.63
C THR A 181 16.19 10.17 -1.86
N GLY A 182 15.85 10.99 -2.86
CA GLY A 182 16.52 11.04 -4.16
C GLY A 182 16.37 9.77 -5.00
N ARG A 183 15.54 8.81 -4.57
CA ARG A 183 15.31 7.51 -5.21
C ARG A 183 13.87 7.39 -5.67
N SER A 184 13.66 6.74 -6.81
CA SER A 184 12.32 6.44 -7.27
C SER A 184 11.64 5.41 -6.37
N ILE A 185 10.31 5.36 -6.40
CA ILE A 185 9.55 4.33 -5.70
C ILE A 185 9.93 2.94 -6.20
N ALA A 186 10.05 2.71 -7.51
CA ALA A 186 10.43 1.40 -8.04
C ALA A 186 11.81 0.94 -7.54
N GLU A 187 12.78 1.83 -7.42
CA GLU A 187 14.09 1.51 -6.83
C GLU A 187 14.00 1.24 -5.33
N THR A 188 13.27 2.09 -4.61
CA THR A 188 13.14 2.04 -3.15
C THR A 188 12.49 0.73 -2.68
N LEU A 189 11.55 0.19 -3.45
CA LEU A 189 10.81 -1.02 -3.10
C LEU A 189 11.56 -2.33 -3.40
N LYS A 190 12.61 -2.33 -4.25
CA LYS A 190 13.30 -3.56 -4.67
C LYS A 190 13.79 -4.40 -3.50
N GLU A 191 14.40 -3.76 -2.52
CA GLU A 191 15.03 -4.44 -1.38
C GLU A 191 13.98 -5.02 -0.42
N PRO A 192 12.98 -4.25 0.09
CA PRO A 192 11.94 -4.83 0.93
C PRO A 192 11.14 -5.92 0.24
N LEU A 193 10.79 -5.74 -1.05
CA LEU A 193 10.03 -6.73 -1.80
C LEU A 193 10.81 -8.04 -1.97
N SER A 194 12.13 -8.00 -2.10
CA SER A 194 12.96 -9.21 -2.16
C SER A 194 12.86 -10.07 -0.89
N ARG A 195 12.46 -9.47 0.24
CA ARG A 195 12.24 -10.13 1.53
C ARG A 195 10.78 -10.51 1.75
N THR A 196 9.85 -9.94 0.99
CA THR A 196 8.43 -10.29 1.02
C THR A 196 8.21 -11.71 0.51
N ARG A 197 7.35 -12.46 1.20
CA ARG A 197 6.98 -13.86 0.85
C ARG A 197 5.50 -14.03 0.60
N TYR A 198 4.67 -13.14 1.13
CA TYR A 198 3.22 -13.15 1.01
C TYR A 198 2.72 -11.71 0.83
N LEU A 199 1.58 -11.57 0.17
CA LEU A 199 0.88 -10.29 0.14
C LEU A 199 0.37 -9.93 1.54
N VAL A 200 0.29 -8.64 1.81
CA VAL A 200 -0.39 -8.12 3.00
C VAL A 200 -1.90 -8.33 2.83
N THR A 201 -2.48 -9.19 3.68
CA THR A 201 -3.89 -9.56 3.61
C THR A 201 -4.75 -8.96 4.72
N THR A 202 -4.14 -8.50 5.82
CA THR A 202 -4.86 -7.74 6.84
C THR A 202 -5.21 -6.35 6.27
N PRO A 203 -6.50 -5.99 6.20
CA PRO A 203 -6.90 -4.72 5.61
C PRO A 203 -6.64 -3.55 6.56
N ALA A 204 -5.98 -2.51 6.09
CA ALA A 204 -5.83 -1.26 6.83
C ALA A 204 -7.15 -0.48 6.96
N TRP A 205 -8.17 -0.77 6.14
CA TRP A 205 -9.49 -0.17 6.22
C TRP A 205 -10.52 -1.21 6.66
N VAL A 206 -11.20 -0.95 7.78
CA VAL A 206 -12.20 -1.86 8.37
C VAL A 206 -13.52 -1.10 8.54
N ALA A 207 -14.54 -1.47 7.77
CA ALA A 207 -15.89 -0.95 7.96
C ALA A 207 -16.51 -1.53 9.24
N GLN A 208 -17.27 -0.71 9.97
CA GLN A 208 -18.03 -1.11 11.18
C GLN A 208 -19.54 -1.04 10.96
#